data_AF-A0A8E2EEQ5-F1
#
_entry.id   AF-A0A8E2EEQ5-F1
#
_cell.length_a   1.000
_cell.length_b   1.000
_cell.length_c   1.000
_cell.angle_alpha   90.00
_cell.angle_beta   90.00
_cell.angle_gamma   90.00
#
_symmetry.space_group_name_H-M   'P 1'
#
loop_
_entity.id
_entity.type
_entity.pdbx_description
1 polymer ?
#
loop_
_entity_poly.entity_id
_entity_poly.type
_entity_poly.pdbx_seq_one_letter_code
_entity_poly.pdbx_strand_id
1 'polypeptide(L)'
;MSKCPDARDCLQQLILPTMQNVSDKVDFKLSYIGSVTNNDDGVQCMHGQTECLGNMVELCAASVYPDPKIYLGFTMCLSKQYSDIPQKDLLEDCALEHGIDFDKLNHCMSQDDGAYGMGMLRDSVQRSADANITKSCTVRLDNEIWCIRDNGKWTDCKAGSDPADLVGDINALYQVARGWSD
;
A
#
# COMPACT_ATOMS: atom_id res chain seq x y z
N MET A 1 -4.15 -2.04 -4.64
CA MET A 1 -4.02 -2.24 -6.10
C MET A 1 -3.47 -0.96 -6.70
N SER A 2 -2.27 -0.99 -7.32
CA SER A 2 -1.59 0.23 -7.81
C SER A 2 -2.35 0.95 -8.94
N LYS A 3 -3.15 0.22 -9.75
CA LYS A 3 -3.95 0.79 -10.84
C LYS A 3 -5.41 1.10 -10.49
N CYS A 4 -5.75 1.13 -9.21
CA CYS A 4 -7.12 1.32 -8.74
C CYS A 4 -7.40 2.79 -8.35
N PRO A 5 -8.41 3.46 -8.93
CA PRO A 5 -8.74 4.84 -8.58
C PRO A 5 -9.21 5.00 -7.13
N ASP A 6 -9.91 4.01 -6.57
CA ASP A 6 -10.30 4.03 -5.15
C ASP A 6 -9.09 3.88 -4.22
N ALA A 7 -8.02 3.20 -4.65
CA ALA A 7 -6.77 3.17 -3.89
C ALA A 7 -6.09 4.54 -3.85
N ARG A 8 -6.02 5.24 -5.00
CA ARG A 8 -5.54 6.63 -5.07
C ARG A 8 -6.31 7.53 -4.11
N ASP A 9 -7.64 7.51 -4.19
CA ASP A 9 -8.49 8.36 -3.35
C ASP A 9 -8.33 8.02 -1.86
N CYS A 10 -8.24 6.73 -1.52
CA CYS A 10 -8.00 6.27 -0.16
C CYS A 10 -6.65 6.77 0.39
N LEU A 11 -5.59 6.67 -0.41
CA LEU A 11 -4.27 7.21 -0.06
C LEU A 11 -4.34 8.72 0.21
N GLN A 12 -4.94 9.46 -0.73
CA GLN A 12 -5.00 10.91 -0.68
C GLN A 12 -5.88 11.44 0.45
N GLN A 13 -7.08 10.87 0.62
CA GLN A 13 -8.12 11.41 1.50
C GLN A 13 -7.98 10.92 2.93
N LEU A 14 -7.43 9.72 3.15
CA LEU A 14 -7.41 9.07 4.46
C LEU A 14 -6.00 8.72 4.93
N ILE A 15 -5.24 7.93 4.17
CA ILE A 15 -3.99 7.35 4.67
C ILE A 15 -2.90 8.40 4.86
N LEU A 16 -2.65 9.27 3.88
CA LEU A 16 -1.58 10.27 4.00
C LEU A 16 -1.86 11.30 5.10
N PRO A 17 -3.07 11.90 5.21
CA PRO A 17 -3.37 12.79 6.34
C PRO A 17 -3.25 12.10 7.70
N THR A 18 -3.64 10.82 7.78
CA THR A 18 -3.47 10.02 9.00
C THR A 18 -1.99 9.83 9.32
N MET A 19 -1.20 9.35 8.36
CA MET A 19 0.23 9.06 8.52
C MET A 19 1.02 10.26 9.02
N GLN A 20 0.69 11.47 8.54
CA GLN A 20 1.33 12.71 9.02
C GLN A 20 1.24 12.91 10.54
N ASN A 21 0.22 12.36 11.19
CA ASN A 21 -0.05 12.53 12.62
C ASN A 21 0.44 11.36 13.50
N VAL A 22 0.66 10.18 12.91
CA VAL A 22 0.86 8.93 13.67
C VAL A 22 1.97 8.02 13.13
N SER A 23 2.82 8.53 12.23
CA SER A 23 3.91 7.74 11.61
C SER A 23 4.86 7.04 12.61
N ASP A 24 4.99 7.56 13.83
CA ASP A 24 5.81 7.02 14.91
C ASP A 24 5.09 5.98 15.79
N LYS A 25 3.80 5.74 15.54
CA LYS A 25 2.92 4.89 16.35
C LYS A 25 2.38 3.68 15.60
N VAL A 26 2.53 3.66 14.27
CA VAL A 26 1.90 2.68 13.38
C VAL A 26 2.94 2.07 12.46
N ASP A 27 2.89 0.74 12.34
CA ASP A 27 3.56 0.02 11.26
C ASP A 27 2.64 0.01 10.03
N PHE A 28 2.84 0.97 9.13
CA PHE A 28 2.10 1.04 7.88
C PHE A 28 2.54 -0.10 6.96
N LYS A 29 1.56 -0.81 6.37
CA LYS A 29 1.85 -1.97 5.53
C LYS A 29 0.96 -2.01 4.29
N LEU A 30 1.60 -1.97 3.12
CA LEU A 30 0.92 -2.15 1.84
C LEU A 30 0.59 -3.64 1.60
N SER A 31 -0.60 -3.89 1.08
CA SER A 31 -1.08 -5.22 0.68
C SER A 31 -1.90 -5.12 -0.59
N TYR A 32 -1.74 -6.07 -1.49
CA TYR A 32 -2.31 -6.04 -2.83
C TYR A 32 -3.27 -7.21 -3.05
N ILE A 33 -4.28 -7.00 -3.89
CA ILE A 33 -5.27 -8.02 -4.26
C ILE A 33 -4.82 -8.61 -5.59
N GLY A 34 -4.91 -9.93 -5.69
CA GLY A 34 -4.59 -10.71 -6.87
C GLY A 34 -4.82 -12.19 -6.59
N SER A 35 -4.40 -13.03 -7.53
CA SER A 35 -4.46 -14.49 -7.40
C SER A 35 -3.08 -15.07 -7.66
N VAL A 36 -2.63 -15.96 -6.78
CA VAL A 36 -1.41 -16.73 -7.01
C VAL A 36 -1.67 -17.76 -8.11
N THR A 37 -0.74 -17.90 -9.05
CA THR A 37 -0.83 -18.91 -10.12
C THR A 37 -0.27 -20.25 -9.63
N ASN A 38 -0.93 -21.34 -10.01
CA ASN A 38 -0.60 -22.68 -9.50
C ASN A 38 0.63 -23.32 -10.16
N ASN A 39 1.16 -22.75 -11.25
CA ASN A 39 2.08 -23.45 -12.15
C ASN A 39 3.48 -22.82 -12.28
N ASP A 40 3.68 -21.57 -11.85
CA ASP A 40 4.89 -20.80 -12.17
C ASP A 40 5.26 -19.76 -11.10
N ASP A 41 4.79 -19.94 -9.86
CA ASP A 41 4.98 -19.04 -8.73
C ASP A 41 4.60 -17.56 -8.95
N GLY A 42 3.90 -17.28 -10.05
CA GLY A 42 3.45 -15.96 -10.45
C GLY A 42 2.22 -15.45 -9.70
N VAL A 43 1.87 -14.21 -10.04
CA VAL A 43 0.71 -13.50 -9.52
C VAL A 43 -0.08 -12.90 -10.67
N GLN A 44 -1.38 -13.11 -10.66
CA GLN A 44 -2.35 -12.45 -11.53
C GLN A 44 -3.00 -11.28 -10.79
N CYS A 45 -2.76 -10.06 -11.27
CA CYS A 45 -3.38 -8.86 -10.71
C CYS A 45 -4.66 -8.48 -11.48
N MET A 46 -5.55 -7.74 -10.83
CA MET A 46 -6.89 -7.43 -11.34
C MET A 46 -6.86 -6.56 -12.61
N HIS A 47 -5.87 -5.68 -12.72
CA HIS A 47 -5.67 -4.80 -13.88
C HIS A 47 -4.49 -5.23 -14.77
N GLY A 48 -4.16 -6.53 -14.74
CA GLY A 48 -3.15 -7.14 -15.61
C GLY A 48 -1.70 -6.91 -15.18
N GLN A 49 -0.76 -7.27 -16.06
CA GLN A 49 0.67 -7.36 -15.72
C GLN A 49 1.28 -6.02 -15.30
N THR A 50 0.82 -4.91 -15.91
CA THR A 50 1.34 -3.57 -15.58
C THR A 50 1.01 -3.16 -14.14
N GLU A 51 -0.13 -3.60 -13.60
CA GLU A 51 -0.44 -3.43 -12.18
C GLU A 51 0.46 -4.31 -11.30
N CYS A 52 0.76 -5.55 -11.70
CA CYS A 52 1.67 -6.39 -10.92
C CYS A 52 3.05 -5.76 -10.81
N LEU A 53 3.58 -5.20 -11.90
CA LEU A 53 4.83 -4.44 -11.89
C LEU A 53 4.75 -3.22 -10.97
N GLY A 54 3.64 -2.45 -11.02
CA GLY A 54 3.40 -1.33 -10.11
C GLY A 54 3.37 -1.75 -8.64
N ASN A 55 2.64 -2.82 -8.31
CA ASN A 55 2.57 -3.34 -6.95
C ASN A 55 3.97 -3.77 -6.45
N MET A 56 4.78 -4.44 -7.29
CA MET A 56 6.15 -4.81 -6.93
C MET A 56 7.03 -3.58 -6.68
N VAL A 57 6.93 -2.55 -7.53
CA VAL A 57 7.69 -1.30 -7.36
C VAL A 57 7.32 -0.59 -6.06
N GLU A 58 6.04 -0.50 -5.72
CA GLU A 58 5.57 0.07 -4.45
C GLU A 58 6.05 -0.76 -3.23
N LEU A 59 6.04 -2.09 -3.32
CA LEU A 59 6.59 -2.98 -2.28
C LEU A 59 8.11 -2.83 -2.13
N CYS A 60 8.84 -2.74 -3.24
CA CYS A 60 10.28 -2.50 -3.24
C CYS A 60 10.61 -1.14 -2.61
N ALA A 61 9.86 -0.09 -2.93
CA ALA A 61 10.03 1.21 -2.27
C ALA A 61 9.85 1.10 -0.75
N ALA A 62 8.79 0.41 -0.28
CA ALA A 62 8.56 0.18 1.14
C ALA A 62 9.67 -0.65 1.81
N SER A 63 10.23 -1.63 1.10
CA SER A 63 11.33 -2.48 1.61
C SER A 63 12.65 -1.73 1.70
N VAL A 64 13.01 -0.92 0.70
CA VAL A 64 14.30 -0.24 0.62
C VAL A 64 14.30 1.06 1.43
N TYR A 65 13.14 1.72 1.51
CA TYR A 65 12.94 3.00 2.20
C TYR A 65 11.81 2.88 3.22
N PRO A 66 12.04 2.27 4.40
CA PRO A 66 10.98 1.91 5.34
C PRO A 66 10.34 3.09 6.09
N ASP A 67 10.76 4.34 5.84
CA ASP A 67 10.05 5.51 6.36
C ASP A 67 8.71 5.68 5.60
N PRO A 68 7.54 5.57 6.28
CA PRO A 68 6.24 5.71 5.63
C PRO A 68 6.05 7.06 4.94
N LYS A 69 6.73 8.13 5.36
CA LYS A 69 6.68 9.43 4.68
C LYS A 69 7.28 9.35 3.28
N ILE A 70 8.29 8.51 3.09
CA ILE A 70 8.98 8.30 1.81
C ILE A 70 8.14 7.37 0.94
N TYR A 71 7.94 6.12 1.35
CA TYR A 71 7.36 5.12 0.45
C TYR A 71 5.86 5.33 0.20
N LEU A 72 5.07 5.84 1.16
CA LEU A 72 3.67 6.18 0.91
C LEU A 72 3.55 7.47 0.08
N GLY A 73 4.50 8.39 0.24
CA GLY A 73 4.64 9.54 -0.64
C GLY A 73 4.83 9.10 -2.10
N PHE A 74 5.83 8.26 -2.33
CA PHE A 74 6.10 7.65 -3.64
C PHE A 74 4.87 6.90 -4.20
N THR A 75 4.24 6.05 -3.39
CA THR A 75 3.02 5.32 -3.77
C THR A 75 1.90 6.29 -4.19
N MET A 76 1.70 7.37 -3.43
CA MET A 76 0.72 8.40 -3.79
C MET A 76 1.09 9.09 -5.10
N CYS A 77 2.36 9.46 -5.30
CA CYS A 77 2.84 10.08 -6.54
C CYS A 77 2.49 9.21 -7.76
N LEU A 78 2.82 7.92 -7.72
CA LEU A 78 2.46 6.97 -8.78
C LEU A 78 0.94 6.92 -8.99
N SER A 79 0.17 6.82 -7.90
CA SER A 79 -1.28 6.67 -7.97
C SER A 79 -2.00 7.89 -8.59
N LYS A 80 -1.39 9.08 -8.64
CA LYS A 80 -1.95 10.24 -9.35
C LYS A 80 -2.06 9.99 -10.85
N GLN A 81 -1.13 9.22 -11.41
CA GLN A 81 -1.05 8.83 -12.83
C GLN A 81 -1.14 7.30 -12.96
N TYR A 82 -2.04 6.68 -12.20
CA TYR A 82 -2.13 5.22 -12.08
C TYR A 82 -2.30 4.47 -13.42
N SER A 83 -2.85 5.12 -14.45
CA SER A 83 -2.94 4.55 -15.80
C SER A 83 -1.58 4.26 -16.41
N ASP A 84 -0.60 5.10 -16.09
CA ASP A 84 0.71 5.15 -16.72
C ASP A 84 1.74 4.27 -16.00
N ILE A 85 1.40 3.71 -14.84
CA ILE A 85 2.23 2.70 -14.18
C ILE A 85 2.45 1.50 -15.13
N PRO A 86 3.67 0.93 -15.29
CA PRO A 86 4.94 1.29 -14.67
C PRO A 86 5.87 2.03 -15.65
N GLN A 87 5.38 3.02 -16.40
CA GLN A 87 6.22 3.81 -17.31
C GLN A 87 7.44 4.35 -16.57
N LYS A 88 8.61 4.17 -17.18
CA LYS A 88 9.90 4.47 -16.55
C LYS A 88 9.99 5.93 -16.09
N ASP A 89 9.60 6.87 -16.94
CA ASP A 89 9.64 8.31 -16.64
C ASP A 89 8.80 8.64 -15.39
N LEU A 90 7.60 8.06 -15.26
CA LEU A 90 6.77 8.21 -14.05
C LEU A 90 7.47 7.66 -12.80
N LEU A 91 8.11 6.48 -12.91
CA LEU A 91 8.83 5.89 -11.78
C LEU A 91 10.04 6.73 -11.36
N GLU A 92 10.81 7.24 -12.31
CA GLU A 92 11.98 8.10 -12.06
C GLU A 92 11.57 9.43 -11.44
N ASP A 93 10.54 10.09 -11.99
CA ASP A 93 10.03 11.36 -11.47
C ASP A 93 9.52 11.22 -10.03
N CYS A 94 8.70 10.20 -9.76
CA CYS A 94 8.20 9.97 -8.40
C CYS A 94 9.30 9.54 -7.44
N ALA A 95 10.29 8.76 -7.90
CA ALA A 95 11.43 8.40 -7.07
C ALA A 95 12.23 9.66 -6.68
N LEU A 96 12.51 10.55 -7.64
CA LEU A 96 13.18 11.81 -7.40
C LEU A 96 12.40 12.72 -6.44
N GLU A 97 11.08 12.87 -6.61
CA GLU A 97 10.21 13.69 -5.75
C GLU A 97 10.30 13.27 -4.27
N HIS A 98 10.45 11.97 -4.02
CA HIS A 98 10.44 11.41 -2.66
C HIS A 98 11.82 10.98 -2.16
N GLY A 99 12.90 11.34 -2.85
CA GLY A 99 14.27 11.04 -2.42
C GLY A 99 14.63 9.54 -2.45
N ILE A 100 13.96 8.79 -3.32
CA ILE A 100 14.27 7.38 -3.62
C ILE A 100 15.33 7.35 -4.72
N ASP A 101 16.38 6.57 -4.47
CA ASP A 101 17.41 6.26 -5.46
C ASP A 101 16.83 5.20 -6.42
N PHE A 102 16.63 5.61 -7.67
CA PHE A 102 16.05 4.75 -8.68
C PHE A 102 16.89 3.50 -8.94
N ASP A 103 18.22 3.56 -8.79
CA ASP A 103 19.07 2.39 -8.98
C ASP A 103 18.86 1.35 -7.87
N LYS A 104 18.63 1.79 -6.63
CA LYS A 104 18.28 0.87 -5.52
C LYS A 104 16.91 0.25 -5.73
N LEU A 105 15.95 1.02 -6.23
CA LEU A 105 14.62 0.53 -6.57
C LEU A 105 14.69 -0.50 -7.70
N ASN A 106 15.44 -0.21 -8.76
CA ASN A 106 15.66 -1.11 -9.89
C ASN A 106 16.43 -2.37 -9.47
N HIS A 107 17.39 -2.25 -8.55
CA HIS A 107 18.08 -3.40 -7.97
C HIS A 107 17.10 -4.31 -7.23
N CYS A 108 16.24 -3.77 -6.37
CA CYS A 108 15.20 -4.55 -5.69
C CYS A 108 14.27 -5.29 -6.68
N MET A 109 13.90 -4.62 -7.79
CA MET A 109 13.04 -5.19 -8.82
C MET A 109 13.70 -6.30 -9.66
N SER A 110 15.02 -6.26 -9.81
CA SER A 110 15.80 -7.19 -10.64
C SER A 110 16.58 -8.24 -9.85
N GLN A 111 16.61 -8.11 -8.52
CA GLN A 111 17.29 -9.06 -7.64
C GLN A 111 16.74 -10.48 -7.85
N ASP A 112 17.66 -11.45 -7.88
CA ASP A 112 17.35 -12.87 -8.11
C ASP A 112 16.54 -13.09 -9.39
N ASP A 113 16.95 -12.42 -10.48
CA ASP A 113 16.26 -12.41 -11.77
C ASP A 113 14.78 -11.97 -11.67
N GLY A 114 14.46 -11.12 -10.69
CA GLY A 114 13.12 -10.62 -10.39
C GLY A 114 12.33 -11.47 -9.38
N ALA A 115 12.89 -12.60 -8.93
CA ALA A 115 12.21 -13.48 -7.97
C ALA A 115 12.00 -12.80 -6.61
N TYR A 116 12.88 -11.89 -6.19
CA TYR A 116 12.71 -11.15 -4.93
C TYR A 116 11.46 -10.25 -4.95
N GLY A 117 11.33 -9.44 -6.00
CA GLY A 117 10.14 -8.61 -6.25
C GLY A 117 8.85 -9.43 -6.33
N MET A 118 8.88 -10.52 -7.10
CA MET A 118 7.74 -11.43 -7.24
C MET A 118 7.36 -12.09 -5.91
N GLY A 119 8.34 -12.50 -5.11
CA GLY A 119 8.13 -13.07 -3.78
C GLY A 119 7.40 -12.11 -2.85
N MET A 120 7.83 -10.84 -2.79
CA MET A 120 7.12 -9.81 -2.00
C MET A 120 5.68 -9.60 -2.48
N LEU A 121 5.45 -9.59 -3.79
CA LEU A 121 4.10 -9.48 -4.35
C LEU A 121 3.24 -10.68 -3.97
N ARG A 122 3.77 -11.89 -4.07
CA ARG A 122 3.10 -13.13 -3.69
C ARG A 122 2.70 -13.12 -2.21
N ASP A 123 3.64 -12.78 -1.32
CA ASP A 123 3.37 -12.69 0.13
C ASP A 123 2.31 -11.63 0.46
N SER A 124 2.34 -10.52 -0.27
CA SER A 124 1.34 -9.46 -0.17
C SER A 124 -0.04 -9.93 -0.62
N VAL A 125 -0.13 -10.65 -1.74
CA VAL A 125 -1.39 -11.21 -2.23
C VAL A 125 -1.94 -12.25 -1.27
N GLN A 126 -1.08 -13.15 -0.78
CA GLN A 126 -1.48 -14.15 0.20
C GLN A 126 -2.03 -13.50 1.48
N ARG A 127 -1.35 -12.46 2.00
CA ARG A 127 -1.82 -11.70 3.16
C ARG A 127 -3.20 -11.06 2.95
N SER A 128 -3.48 -10.55 1.76
CA SER A 128 -4.82 -10.01 1.44
C SER A 128 -5.87 -11.11 1.34
N ALA A 129 -5.50 -12.26 0.76
CA ALA A 129 -6.38 -13.43 0.64
C ALA A 129 -6.73 -14.03 2.01
N ASP A 130 -5.75 -14.22 2.89
CA ASP A 130 -5.93 -14.73 4.26
C ASP A 130 -6.87 -13.84 5.09
N ALA A 131 -6.87 -12.55 4.80
CA ALA A 131 -7.75 -11.57 5.42
C ALA A 131 -9.09 -11.38 4.70
N ASN A 132 -9.40 -12.20 3.69
CA ASN A 132 -10.62 -12.15 2.88
C ASN A 132 -10.87 -10.78 2.21
N ILE A 133 -9.80 -10.08 1.81
CA ILE A 133 -9.89 -8.75 1.22
C ILE A 133 -10.13 -8.85 -0.28
N THR A 134 -11.28 -8.35 -0.72
CA THR A 134 -11.73 -8.41 -2.12
C THR A 134 -11.90 -7.03 -2.78
N LYS A 135 -11.80 -5.94 -2.00
CA LYS A 135 -11.99 -4.58 -2.47
C LYS A 135 -10.77 -3.71 -2.18
N SER A 136 -10.35 -2.92 -3.17
CA SER A 136 -9.33 -1.89 -3.02
C SER A 136 -10.03 -0.53 -3.16
N CYS A 137 -9.97 0.37 -2.19
CA CYS A 137 -9.16 0.31 -0.96
C CYS A 137 -9.91 -0.38 0.19
N THR A 138 -9.24 -1.27 0.93
CA THR A 138 -9.68 -1.68 2.26
C THR A 138 -8.62 -1.26 3.27
N VAL A 139 -9.00 -0.46 4.26
CA VAL A 139 -8.15 -0.06 5.37
C VAL A 139 -8.38 -1.00 6.53
N ARG A 140 -7.28 -1.51 7.10
CA ARG A 140 -7.31 -2.37 8.27
C ARG A 140 -6.51 -1.74 9.40
N LEU A 141 -7.01 -1.87 10.62
CA LEU A 141 -6.36 -1.41 11.83
C LEU A 141 -6.43 -2.53 12.86
N ASP A 142 -5.28 -2.92 13.42
CA ASP A 142 -5.17 -4.04 14.36
C ASP A 142 -5.86 -5.32 13.87
N ASN A 143 -5.53 -5.72 12.64
CA ASN A 143 -6.08 -6.87 11.92
C ASN A 143 -7.58 -6.84 11.58
N GLU A 144 -8.32 -5.84 12.04
CA GLU A 144 -9.75 -5.66 11.74
C GLU A 144 -9.95 -4.72 10.55
N ILE A 145 -11.04 -4.90 9.79
CA ILE A 145 -11.45 -3.92 8.76
C ILE A 145 -11.89 -2.64 9.46
N TRP A 146 -11.25 -1.53 9.11
CA TRP A 146 -11.57 -0.22 9.66
C TRP A 146 -12.57 0.55 8.78
N CYS A 147 -12.36 0.54 7.45
CA CYS A 147 -13.22 1.19 6.47
C CYS A 147 -12.86 0.71 5.06
N ILE A 148 -13.83 0.67 4.15
CA ILE A 148 -13.67 0.27 2.76
C ILE A 148 -14.03 1.44 1.85
N ARG A 149 -13.26 1.65 0.78
CA ARG A 149 -13.63 2.53 -0.32
C ARG A 149 -13.90 1.71 -1.57
N ASP A 150 -15.09 1.84 -2.12
CA ASP A 150 -15.55 1.10 -3.29
C ASP A 150 -16.51 1.95 -4.12
N ASN A 151 -16.25 2.03 -5.42
CA ASN A 151 -17.01 2.84 -6.38
C ASN A 151 -17.14 4.30 -5.94
N GLY A 152 -16.03 4.88 -5.45
CA GLY A 152 -15.95 6.28 -5.01
C GLY A 152 -16.66 6.59 -3.69
N LYS A 153 -17.14 5.58 -2.96
CA LYS A 153 -17.86 5.73 -1.68
C LYS A 153 -17.13 5.03 -0.56
N TRP A 154 -17.16 5.62 0.62
CA TRP A 154 -16.75 4.97 1.87
C TRP A 154 -17.91 4.12 2.41
N THR A 155 -17.62 2.86 2.73
CA THR A 155 -18.57 1.87 3.26
C THR A 155 -17.91 1.06 4.37
N ASP A 156 -18.72 0.45 5.23
CA ASP A 156 -18.24 -0.49 6.25
C ASP A 156 -17.21 0.15 7.21
N CYS A 157 -17.44 1.41 7.59
CA CYS A 157 -16.50 2.20 8.39
C CYS A 157 -16.90 2.19 9.87
N LYS A 158 -15.97 1.81 10.74
CA LYS A 158 -16.21 1.62 12.18
C LYS A 158 -16.54 2.92 12.92
N ALA A 159 -15.70 3.94 12.74
CA ALA A 159 -15.76 5.21 13.46
C ALA A 159 -16.04 6.43 12.56
N GLY A 160 -16.08 6.21 11.24
CA GLY A 160 -16.19 7.27 10.23
C GLY A 160 -15.20 7.04 9.10
N SER A 161 -15.15 7.96 8.13
CA SER A 161 -14.18 7.92 7.01
C SER A 161 -13.24 9.12 7.02
N ASP A 162 -13.18 9.86 8.12
CA ASP A 162 -12.32 11.03 8.25
C ASP A 162 -10.97 10.64 8.89
N PRO A 163 -9.86 11.30 8.49
CA PRO A 163 -8.55 11.05 9.07
C PRO A 163 -8.50 11.19 10.60
N ALA A 164 -9.29 12.12 11.16
CA ALA A 164 -9.32 12.34 12.60
C ALA A 164 -9.82 11.11 13.37
N ASP A 165 -10.78 10.37 12.81
CA ASP A 165 -11.33 9.16 13.43
C ASP A 165 -10.27 8.05 13.46
N LEU A 166 -9.58 7.83 12.33
CA LEU A 166 -8.52 6.84 12.24
C LEU A 166 -7.34 7.19 13.16
N VAL A 167 -6.95 8.46 13.24
CA VAL A 167 -5.92 8.94 14.18
C VAL A 167 -6.35 8.71 15.63
N GLY A 168 -7.62 8.93 15.96
CA GLY A 168 -8.18 8.66 17.29
C GLY A 168 -8.04 7.19 17.69
N ASP A 169 -8.52 6.29 16.83
CA ASP A 169 -8.45 4.83 17.05
C ASP A 169 -7.01 4.33 17.17
N ILE A 170 -6.10 4.82 16.32
CA ILE A 170 -4.68 4.51 16.37
C ILE A 170 -4.07 4.94 17.72
N ASN A 171 -4.36 6.16 18.18
CA ASN A 171 -3.84 6.64 19.45
C ASN A 171 -4.38 5.83 20.63
N ALA A 172 -5.66 5.45 20.61
CA ALA A 172 -6.25 4.60 21.64
C ALA A 172 -5.55 3.23 21.72
N LEU A 173 -5.36 2.56 20.58
CA LEU A 173 -4.62 1.28 20.52
C LEU A 173 -3.16 1.44 20.95
N TYR A 174 -2.51 2.53 20.57
CA TYR A 174 -1.13 2.81 20.96
C TYR A 174 -1.01 2.98 22.49
N GLN A 175 -1.94 3.66 23.16
CA GLN A 175 -1.95 3.77 24.62
C GLN A 175 -2.12 2.41 25.30
N VAL A 176 -3.07 1.60 24.82
CA VAL A 176 -3.29 0.23 25.33
C VAL A 176 -2.02 -0.61 25.18
N ALA A 177 -1.37 -0.58 24.02
CA ALA A 177 -0.12 -1.30 23.77
C ALA A 177 1.04 -0.85 24.67
N ARG A 178 0.99 0.39 25.18
CA ARG A 178 1.96 0.95 26.14
C ARG A 178 1.60 0.68 27.60
N GLY A 179 0.54 -0.08 27.86
CA GLY A 179 0.10 -0.46 29.20
C GLY A 179 -0.73 0.60 29.91
N TRP A 180 -1.29 1.56 29.17
CA TRP A 180 -2.18 2.58 29.70
C TRP A 180 -3.61 2.14 29.37
N SER A 181 -4.39 1.81 30.40
CA SER A 181 -5.84 1.59 30.29
C SER A 181 -6.54 2.78 30.93
N ASP A 182 -7.58 3.29 30.26
CA ASP A 182 -8.49 4.30 30.82
C ASP A 182 -9.17 3.81 32.12
#